data_AF-A0A2E9TR58-F1
#
_entry.id   AF-A0A2E9TR58-F1
#
_cell.length_a   1.000
_cell.length_b   1.000
_cell.length_c   1.000
_cell.angle_alpha   90.00
_cell.angle_beta   90.00
_cell.angle_gamma   90.00
#
_symmetry.space_group_name_H-M   'P 1'
#
loop_
_entity.id
_entity.type
_entity.pdbx_description
1 polymer ?
#
loop_
_entity_poly.entity_id
_entity_poly.type
_entity_poly.pdbx_seq_one_letter_code
_entity_poly.pdbx_strand_id
1 'polypeptide(L)'
;MEDLAEGFLRGFGRALGYLLVNILFEFFFYYLGWPVVKLFTLGAYPRGADRYGWKIESHEGVWVSSIGVLVFVLASMACFHYAGLI
;
A
#
# COMPACT_ATOMS: atom_id res chain seq x y z
N MET A 1 -31.81 -20.62 -7.15
CA MET A 1 -30.37 -20.86 -7.44
C MET A 1 -29.64 -19.57 -7.78
N GLU A 2 -30.31 -18.63 -8.46
CA GLU A 2 -29.75 -17.32 -8.84
C GLU A 2 -29.48 -16.41 -7.62
N ASP A 3 -30.42 -16.29 -6.68
CA ASP A 3 -30.24 -15.46 -5.46
C ASP A 3 -29.07 -15.94 -4.57
N LEU A 4 -28.82 -17.26 -4.55
CA LEU A 4 -27.70 -17.85 -3.82
C LEU A 4 -26.36 -17.51 -4.48
N ALA A 5 -26.30 -17.57 -5.81
CA ALA A 5 -25.10 -17.22 -6.58
C ALA A 5 -24.77 -15.73 -6.43
N GLU A 6 -25.77 -14.85 -6.45
CA GLU A 6 -25.58 -13.41 -6.28
C GLU A 6 -25.10 -13.05 -4.87
N GLY A 7 -25.68 -13.67 -3.83
CA GLY A 7 -25.21 -13.55 -2.45
C GLY A 7 -23.76 -14.00 -2.28
N PHE A 8 -23.39 -15.13 -2.88
CA PHE A 8 -22.03 -15.66 -2.85
C PHE A 8 -21.03 -14.75 -3.59
N LEU A 9 -21.36 -14.30 -4.81
CA LEU A 9 -20.50 -13.39 -5.59
C LEU A 9 -20.26 -12.08 -4.86
N ARG A 10 -21.29 -11.52 -4.19
CA ARG A 10 -21.14 -10.29 -3.43
C ARG A 10 -20.25 -10.46 -2.20
N GLY A 11 -20.36 -11.60 -1.51
CA GLY A 11 -19.49 -11.95 -0.39
C GLY A 11 -18.04 -12.16 -0.84
N PHE A 12 -17.85 -12.94 -1.91
CA PHE A 12 -16.56 -13.25 -2.50
C PHE A 12 -15.86 -11.99 -3.05
N GLY A 13 -16.60 -11.13 -3.75
CA GLY A 13 -16.08 -9.87 -4.28
C GLY A 13 -15.59 -8.92 -3.17
N ARG A 14 -16.29 -8.87 -2.02
CA ARG A 14 -15.82 -8.11 -0.86
C ARG A 14 -14.55 -8.71 -0.28
N ALA A 15 -14.52 -10.03 -0.07
CA ALA A 15 -13.34 -10.71 0.48
C ALA A 15 -12.11 -10.53 -0.41
N LEU A 16 -12.28 -10.68 -1.73
CA LEU A 16 -11.23 -10.39 -2.70
C LEU A 16 -10.81 -8.92 -2.68
N GLY A 17 -11.77 -7.99 -2.61
CA GLY A 17 -11.48 -6.56 -2.51
C GLY A 17 -10.64 -6.24 -1.28
N TYR A 18 -10.99 -6.78 -0.11
CA TYR A 18 -10.20 -6.64 1.10
C TYR A 18 -8.81 -7.26 0.96
N LEU A 19 -8.70 -8.45 0.38
CA LEU A 19 -7.42 -9.11 0.18
C LEU A 19 -6.51 -8.33 -0.76
N LEU A 20 -7.05 -7.80 -1.87
CA LEU A 20 -6.32 -6.95 -2.80
C LEU A 20 -5.87 -5.64 -2.15
N VAL A 21 -6.75 -4.96 -1.42
CA VAL A 21 -6.41 -3.72 -0.72
C VAL A 21 -5.35 -3.97 0.34
N ASN A 22 -5.47 -5.04 1.13
CA ASN A 22 -4.45 -5.41 2.10
C ASN A 22 -3.12 -5.69 1.38
N ILE A 23 -3.08 -6.58 0.39
CA ILE A 23 -1.83 -6.86 -0.35
C ILE A 23 -1.26 -5.60 -1.00
N LEU A 24 -2.07 -4.66 -1.47
CA LEU A 24 -1.55 -3.46 -2.10
C LEU A 24 -1.00 -2.45 -1.07
N PHE A 25 -1.78 -2.13 -0.04
CA PHE A 25 -1.42 -1.12 0.97
C PHE A 25 -0.42 -1.61 1.97
N GLU A 26 -0.65 -2.83 2.42
CA GLU A 26 0.35 -3.57 3.08
C GLU A 26 1.51 -3.69 2.05
N PHE A 27 1.51 -4.58 1.03
CA PHE A 27 2.77 -5.10 0.40
C PHE A 27 3.47 -4.02 -0.34
N PHE A 28 2.78 -3.55 -1.35
CA PHE A 28 3.40 -2.75 -2.36
C PHE A 28 3.75 -1.36 -1.81
N PHE A 29 2.80 -0.68 -1.18
CA PHE A 29 3.02 0.68 -0.70
C PHE A 29 3.90 0.75 0.53
N TYR A 30 3.83 -0.20 1.48
CA TYR A 30 4.75 -0.17 2.62
C TYR A 30 6.20 -0.33 2.16
N TYR A 31 6.49 -1.32 1.32
CA TYR A 31 7.86 -1.53 0.83
C TYR A 31 8.35 -0.41 -0.07
N LEU A 32 7.46 0.28 -0.78
CA LEU A 32 7.82 1.45 -1.58
C LEU A 32 8.11 2.69 -0.72
N GLY A 33 7.32 2.91 0.34
CA GLY A 33 7.49 4.03 1.26
C GLY A 33 8.64 3.84 2.25
N TRP A 34 8.90 2.61 2.67
CA TRP A 34 9.93 2.26 3.65
C TRP A 34 11.32 2.81 3.33
N PRO A 35 11.91 2.61 2.13
CA PRO A 35 13.24 3.16 1.84
C PRO A 35 13.23 4.69 1.88
N VAL A 36 12.16 5.32 1.42
CA VAL A 36 12.01 6.78 1.41
C VAL A 36 11.98 7.31 2.84
N VAL A 37 11.10 6.78 3.69
CA VAL A 37 11.01 7.19 5.10
C VAL A 37 12.32 6.93 5.83
N LYS A 38 12.99 5.80 5.56
CA LYS A 38 14.26 5.47 6.18
C LYS A 38 15.39 6.41 5.76
N LEU A 39 15.43 6.83 4.50
CA LEU A 39 16.38 7.83 4.02
C LEU A 39 16.13 9.20 4.64
N PHE A 40 14.88 9.67 4.65
CA PHE A 40 14.53 10.98 5.21
C PHE A 40 14.69 11.07 6.73
N THR A 41 14.49 9.96 7.44
CA THR A 41 14.61 9.90 8.90
C THR A 41 15.98 9.39 9.37
N LEU A 42 16.95 9.21 8.46
CA LEU A 42 18.29 8.65 8.74
C LEU A 42 18.24 7.32 9.50
N GLY A 43 17.24 6.49 9.19
CA GLY A 43 17.04 5.19 9.84
C GLY A 43 16.35 5.24 11.21
N ALA A 44 15.89 6.40 11.65
CA ALA A 44 15.16 6.55 12.92
C ALA A 44 13.73 5.99 12.86
N TYR A 45 13.14 5.85 11.67
CA TYR A 45 11.78 5.38 11.45
C TYR A 45 11.70 4.33 10.34
N PRO A 46 10.75 3.38 10.38
CA PRO A 46 9.83 3.05 11.49
C PRO A 46 10.54 2.39 12.69
N ARG A 47 10.01 2.59 13.90
CA ARG A 47 10.57 2.13 15.18
C ARG A 47 9.96 0.78 15.58
N GLY A 48 10.64 0.06 16.49
CA GLY A 48 10.10 -1.17 17.10
C GLY A 48 10.05 -2.39 16.17
N ALA A 49 8.99 -3.21 16.29
CA ALA A 49 8.82 -4.46 15.55
C ALA A 49 8.69 -4.26 14.02
N ASP A 50 8.38 -3.04 13.60
CA ASP A 50 8.17 -2.65 12.20
C ASP A 50 9.50 -2.31 11.49
N ARG A 51 10.61 -2.34 12.23
CA ARG A 51 11.96 -2.06 11.71
C ARG A 51 12.46 -3.12 10.73
N TYR A 52 12.00 -4.37 10.88
CA TYR A 52 12.44 -5.56 10.13
C TYR A 52 11.30 -6.33 9.46
N GLY A 53 10.07 -5.88 9.67
CA GLY A 53 8.88 -6.57 9.26
C GLY A 53 7.76 -5.58 9.12
N TRP A 54 6.61 -6.10 8.76
CA TRP A 54 5.61 -5.28 8.16
C TRP A 54 4.30 -5.53 8.89
N LYS A 55 3.95 -4.52 9.69
CA LYS A 55 2.73 -4.48 10.47
C LYS A 55 2.13 -3.10 10.28
N ILE A 56 1.04 -3.05 9.52
CA ILE A 56 0.22 -1.84 9.38
C ILE A 56 -0.62 -1.60 10.64
N GLU A 57 -0.74 -2.57 11.54
CA GLU A 57 -1.46 -2.40 12.81
C GLU A 57 -0.89 -1.28 13.70
N SER A 58 0.35 -0.83 13.45
CA SER A 58 0.89 0.35 14.11
C SER A 58 0.56 1.62 13.33
N HIS A 59 0.33 2.72 14.06
CA HIS A 59 0.23 4.05 13.44
C HIS A 59 1.45 4.35 12.56
N GLU A 60 2.62 3.80 12.90
CA GLU A 60 3.84 4.04 12.13
C GLU A 60 3.80 3.33 10.77
N GLY A 61 3.27 2.11 10.69
CA GLY A 61 3.09 1.38 9.44
C GLY A 61 2.17 2.09 8.46
N VAL A 62 1.07 2.66 8.94
CA VAL A 62 0.13 3.45 8.12
C VAL A 62 0.81 4.67 7.50
N TRP A 63 1.67 5.38 8.25
CA TRP A 63 2.43 6.51 7.74
C TRP A 63 3.40 6.10 6.64
N VAL A 64 4.12 4.98 6.82
CA VAL A 64 5.06 4.47 5.80
C VAL A 64 4.32 4.11 4.51
N SER A 65 3.20 3.40 4.59
CA SER A 65 2.39 3.08 3.40
C SER A 65 1.83 4.34 2.73
N SER A 66 1.43 5.35 3.50
CA SER A 66 0.96 6.63 2.97
C SER A 66 2.05 7.36 2.18
N ILE A 67 3.30 7.35 2.67
CA ILE A 67 4.45 7.86 1.93
C ILE A 67 4.70 7.02 0.67
N GLY A 68 4.53 5.70 0.74
CA GLY A 68 4.60 4.83 -0.43
C GLY A 68 3.60 5.19 -1.52
N VAL A 69 2.35 5.48 -1.15
CA VAL A 69 1.33 5.98 -2.09
C VAL A 69 1.76 7.30 -2.71
N LEU A 70 2.25 8.26 -1.91
CA LEU A 70 2.72 9.54 -2.41
C LEU A 70 3.86 9.37 -3.43
N VAL A 71 4.84 8.52 -3.10
CA VAL A 71 5.98 8.20 -3.98
C VAL A 71 5.49 7.55 -5.27
N PHE A 72 4.53 6.62 -5.18
CA PHE A 72 3.96 5.97 -6.36
C PHE A 72 3.25 6.98 -7.27
N VAL A 73 2.45 7.90 -6.72
CA VAL A 73 1.75 8.93 -7.49
C VAL A 73 2.74 9.85 -8.17
N LEU A 74 3.75 10.34 -7.44
CA LEU A 74 4.79 11.22 -8.00
C LEU A 74 5.62 10.52 -9.08
N ALA A 75 6.01 9.26 -8.86
CA ALA A 75 6.73 8.45 -9.84
C ALA A 75 5.86 8.19 -11.08
N SER A 76 4.58 7.92 -10.90
CA SER A 76 3.64 7.73 -12.01
C SER A 76 3.48 9.02 -12.81
N MET A 77 3.27 10.15 -12.16
CA MET A 77 3.19 11.46 -12.82
C MET A 77 4.45 11.78 -13.61
N ALA A 78 5.63 11.58 -13.00
CA ALA A 78 6.91 11.78 -13.68
C ALA A 78 7.05 10.86 -14.89
N CYS A 79 6.70 9.57 -14.74
CA CYS A 79 6.71 8.60 -15.83
C CYS A 79 5.81 9.04 -17.00
N PHE A 80 4.57 9.46 -16.71
CA PHE A 80 3.65 9.94 -17.74
C PHE A 80 4.16 11.20 -18.44
N HIS A 81 4.77 12.13 -17.70
CA HIS A 81 5.38 13.32 -18.27
C HIS A 81 6.57 12.98 -19.19
N TYR A 82 7.49 12.11 -18.74
CA TYR A 82 8.62 11.68 -19.57
C TYR A 82 8.21 10.82 -20.77
N ALA A 83 7.08 10.11 -20.68
CA ALA A 83 6.48 9.38 -21.79
C ALA A 83 5.78 10.31 -22.81
N GLY A 84 5.70 11.62 -22.54
CA GLY A 84 5.04 12.59 -23.42
C GLY A 84 3.51 12.48 -23.43
N LEU A 85 2.93 11.84 -22.41
CA LEU A 85 1.48 11.68 -22.27
C LEU A 85 0.82 12.87 -21.56
N ILE A 86 1.63 13.74 -20.91
CA ILE A 86 1.23 14.95 -20.19
C ILE A 86 2.23 16.07 -20.45
#